data_AF-A0A7V4KJ41-F1
#
_entry.id   AF-A0A7V4KJ41-F1
#
_cell.length_a   1.000
_cell.length_b   1.000
_cell.length_c   1.000
_cell.angle_alpha   90.00
_cell.angle_beta   90.00
_cell.angle_gamma   90.00
#
_symmetry.space_group_name_H-M   'P 1'
#
loop_
_entity.id
_entity.type
_entity.pdbx_description
1 polymer ?
#
loop_
_entity_poly.entity_id
_entity_poly.type
_entity_poly.pdbx_seq_one_letter_code
_entity_poly.pdbx_strand_id
1 'polypeptide(L)'
;MKKNKIINKSFYIILLLFLCSYLFSQETAKKLWITSVEKTAANEYSITLNDLIVIKEIKLKKTKIGQREIVNLEFPTYISKRGKAYPQIVVLDKTLQERIIKAITTTTAEKPTEKIGEPSFKISKFSPYRQSRSSLKVFASVVFEDSIEIECKVMEGKYGPWIAWPARKDKTTNKWVQQVNFTSKEYKKKIEQSLLSKYKVGKIESAEK
;
A
#
# COMPACT_ATOMS: atom_id res chain seq x y z
N MET A 1 68.16 -5.49 -7.81
CA MET A 1 67.47 -4.22 -7.50
C MET A 1 66.08 -4.51 -6.95
N LYS A 2 65.85 -4.29 -5.64
CA LYS A 2 64.52 -4.42 -5.01
C LYS A 2 63.72 -3.14 -5.30
N LYS A 3 62.64 -3.23 -6.10
CA LYS A 3 61.70 -2.13 -6.29
C LYS A 3 60.75 -2.07 -5.09
N ASN A 4 60.94 -1.07 -4.23
CA ASN A 4 59.99 -0.78 -3.15
C ASN A 4 58.67 -0.28 -3.76
N LYS A 5 57.61 -1.06 -3.57
CA LYS A 5 56.26 -0.73 -4.01
C LYS A 5 55.69 0.25 -2.99
N ILE A 6 55.68 1.55 -3.32
CA ILE A 6 55.06 2.58 -2.49
C ILE A 6 53.55 2.38 -2.58
N ILE A 7 52.98 1.72 -1.58
CA ILE A 7 51.54 1.55 -1.45
C ILE A 7 50.98 2.90 -1.02
N ASN A 8 50.21 3.52 -1.91
CA ASN A 8 49.70 4.88 -1.74
C ASN A 8 48.54 4.87 -0.71
N LYS A 9 48.86 5.06 0.58
CA LYS A 9 47.90 5.00 1.70
C LYS A 9 46.66 5.89 1.51
N SER A 10 46.79 6.98 0.75
CA SER A 10 45.70 7.90 0.43
C SER A 10 44.58 7.24 -0.40
N PHE A 11 44.91 6.26 -1.25
CA PHE A 11 43.91 5.56 -2.09
C PHE A 11 43.01 4.64 -1.25
N TYR A 12 43.55 4.03 -0.19
CA TYR A 12 42.76 3.20 0.74
C TYR A 12 41.78 4.03 1.57
N ILE A 13 42.14 5.27 1.92
CA ILE A 13 41.27 6.17 2.70
C ILE A 13 40.08 6.62 1.83
N ILE A 14 40.32 6.94 0.55
CA ILE A 14 39.24 7.33 -0.39
C ILE A 14 38.31 6.14 -0.65
N LEU A 15 38.85 4.93 -0.82
CA LEU A 15 38.04 3.71 -0.99
C LEU A 15 37.20 3.39 0.26
N LEU A 16 37.76 3.60 1.46
CA LEU A 16 37.06 3.40 2.73
C LEU A 16 35.92 4.42 2.92
N LEU A 17 36.14 5.68 2.53
CA LEU A 17 35.12 6.72 2.59
C LEU A 17 33.97 6.48 1.59
N PHE A 18 34.27 5.95 0.39
CA PHE A 18 33.25 5.52 -0.57
C PHE A 18 32.47 4.28 -0.08
N LEU A 19 33.12 3.36 0.63
CA LEU A 19 32.46 2.19 1.21
C LEU A 19 31.55 2.60 2.39
N CYS A 20 31.99 3.55 3.21
CA CYS A 20 31.21 4.07 4.34
C CYS A 20 29.98 4.87 3.88
N SER A 21 30.07 5.66 2.82
CA SER A 21 28.89 6.38 2.28
C SER A 21 27.87 5.44 1.63
N TYR A 22 28.31 4.32 1.04
CA TYR A 22 27.42 3.27 0.55
C TYR A 22 26.70 2.53 1.69
N LEU A 23 27.39 2.29 2.81
CA LEU A 23 26.79 1.62 3.98
C LEU A 23 25.81 2.53 4.74
N PHE A 24 26.03 3.85 4.74
CA PHE A 24 25.14 4.81 5.39
C PHE A 24 23.88 5.16 4.58
N SER A 25 23.81 4.74 3.31
CA SER A 25 22.72 5.12 2.39
C SER A 25 21.53 4.14 2.35
N GLN A 26 21.47 3.14 3.24
CA GLN A 26 20.39 2.15 3.26
C GLN A 26 19.65 2.02 4.59
N GLU A 27 19.67 3.04 5.44
CA GLU A 27 18.65 3.15 6.47
C GLU A 27 17.39 3.76 5.83
N THR A 28 16.67 2.93 5.05
CA THR A 28 15.30 3.23 4.65
C THR A 28 14.49 3.34 5.93
N ALA A 29 14.35 4.56 6.46
CA ALA A 29 13.49 4.87 7.58
C ALA A 29 12.14 4.17 7.35
N LYS A 30 11.73 3.33 8.29
CA LYS A 30 10.48 2.58 8.18
C LYS A 30 9.32 3.57 8.14
N LYS A 31 8.77 3.83 6.96
CA LYS A 31 7.73 4.86 6.81
C LYS A 31 6.30 4.35 7.05
N LEU A 32 6.09 3.03 6.87
CA LEU A 32 4.84 2.35 7.23
C LEU A 32 5.12 1.32 8.32
N TRP A 33 4.51 1.53 9.48
CA TRP A 33 4.52 0.69 10.67
C TRP A 33 3.25 -0.14 10.74
N ILE A 34 3.37 -1.43 11.06
CA ILE A 34 2.20 -2.29 11.34
C ILE A 34 1.83 -2.11 12.80
N THR A 35 0.95 -1.16 13.11
CA THR A 35 0.64 -0.75 14.49
C THR A 35 -0.44 -1.59 15.16
N SER A 36 -1.22 -2.32 14.37
CA SER A 36 -2.17 -3.30 14.89
C SER A 36 -2.26 -4.50 13.96
N VAL A 37 -2.49 -5.67 14.56
CA VAL A 37 -2.82 -6.93 13.88
C VAL A 37 -3.94 -7.58 14.67
N GLU A 38 -5.04 -7.90 13.99
CA GLU A 38 -6.20 -8.57 14.57
C GLU A 38 -6.54 -9.79 13.72
N LYS A 39 -6.77 -10.93 14.37
CA LYS A 39 -7.28 -12.14 13.70
C LYS A 39 -8.80 -12.05 13.64
N THR A 40 -9.37 -11.91 12.46
CA THR A 40 -10.82 -11.71 12.26
C THR A 40 -11.56 -13.02 12.02
N ALA A 41 -10.90 -14.03 11.43
CA ALA A 41 -11.45 -15.37 11.23
C ALA A 41 -10.34 -16.43 11.11
N ALA A 42 -10.72 -17.66 10.76
CA ALA A 42 -9.76 -18.72 10.43
C ALA A 42 -8.89 -18.30 9.24
N ASN A 43 -7.59 -18.08 9.50
CA ASN A 43 -6.59 -17.60 8.54
C ASN A 43 -6.88 -16.22 7.93
N GLU A 44 -7.74 -15.41 8.55
CA GLU A 44 -8.07 -14.07 8.09
C GLU A 44 -7.68 -13.03 9.14
N TYR A 45 -7.08 -11.94 8.67
CA TYR A 45 -6.49 -10.91 9.50
C TYR A 45 -6.85 -9.50 9.01
N SER A 46 -6.80 -8.56 9.95
CA SER A 46 -6.79 -7.13 9.72
C SER A 46 -5.48 -6.56 10.22
N ILE A 47 -4.91 -5.62 9.48
CA ILE A 47 -3.75 -4.84 9.92
C ILE A 47 -4.09 -3.35 9.91
N THR A 48 -3.45 -2.59 10.80
CA THR A 48 -3.46 -1.13 10.76
C THR A 48 -2.06 -0.63 10.48
N LEU A 49 -1.94 0.25 9.49
CA LEU A 49 -0.70 0.93 9.14
C LEU A 49 -0.70 2.34 9.71
N ASN A 50 0.35 2.69 10.44
CA ASN A 50 0.56 3.99 11.10
C ASN A 50 -0.63 4.47 11.95
N ASP A 51 -1.39 3.57 12.56
CA ASP A 51 -2.66 3.88 13.24
C ASP A 51 -3.71 4.57 12.37
N LEU A 52 -3.52 4.62 11.05
CA LEU A 52 -4.27 5.46 10.12
C LEU A 52 -5.03 4.65 9.07
N ILE A 53 -4.40 3.63 8.49
CA ILE A 53 -4.93 2.88 7.34
C ILE A 53 -5.21 1.44 7.78
N VAL A 54 -6.48 1.06 7.84
CA VAL A 54 -6.91 -0.29 8.19
C VAL A 54 -7.13 -1.08 6.92
N ILE A 55 -6.48 -2.24 6.81
CA ILE A 55 -6.68 -3.20 5.72
C ILE A 55 -7.20 -4.51 6.33
N LYS A 56 -8.40 -4.92 5.90
CA LYS A 56 -9.11 -6.09 6.40
C LYS A 56 -9.07 -7.23 5.38
N GLU A 57 -9.51 -8.40 5.82
CA GLU A 57 -9.69 -9.59 4.99
C GLU A 57 -8.39 -10.07 4.31
N ILE A 58 -7.25 -9.89 4.98
CA ILE A 58 -5.96 -10.42 4.53
C ILE A 58 -5.93 -11.90 4.89
N LYS A 59 -5.79 -12.76 3.89
CA LYS A 59 -5.76 -14.21 4.10
C LYS A 59 -4.34 -14.73 4.16
N LEU A 60 -4.05 -15.50 5.20
CA LEU A 60 -2.79 -16.22 5.34
C LEU A 60 -2.91 -17.58 4.66
N LYS A 61 -2.11 -17.83 3.62
CA LYS A 61 -1.98 -19.14 2.99
C LYS A 61 -0.64 -19.76 3.33
N LYS A 62 -0.70 -20.97 3.88
CA LYS A 62 0.47 -21.81 4.14
C LYS A 62 0.47 -22.97 3.15
N THR A 63 1.55 -23.12 2.41
CA THR A 63 1.72 -24.20 1.43
C THR A 63 2.99 -24.97 1.76
N LYS A 64 2.87 -26.29 1.94
CA LYS A 64 4.04 -27.16 2.12
C LYS A 64 4.52 -27.63 0.75
N ILE A 65 5.80 -27.40 0.46
CA ILE A 65 6.49 -27.94 -0.72
C ILE A 65 7.68 -28.76 -0.21
N GLY A 66 7.53 -30.08 -0.21
CA GLY A 66 8.47 -30.99 0.45
C GLY A 66 8.54 -30.71 1.95
N GLN A 67 9.74 -30.40 2.44
CA GLN A 67 9.99 -30.02 3.85
C GLN A 67 9.84 -28.52 4.13
N ARG A 68 9.61 -27.68 3.11
CA ARG A 68 9.53 -26.22 3.28
C ARG A 68 8.07 -25.78 3.42
N GLU A 69 7.79 -24.94 4.42
CA GLU A 69 6.52 -24.21 4.53
C GLU A 69 6.70 -22.83 3.88
N ILE A 70 5.89 -22.53 2.86
CA ILE A 70 5.82 -21.23 2.20
C ILE A 70 4.60 -20.50 2.74
N VAL A 71 4.82 -19.27 3.20
CA VAL A 71 3.77 -18.39 3.71
C VAL A 71 3.51 -17.29 2.70
N ASN A 72 2.27 -17.20 2.24
CA ASN A 72 1.78 -16.20 1.31
C ASN A 72 0.61 -15.43 1.92
N LEU A 73 0.49 -14.16 1.54
CA LEU A 73 -0.67 -13.32 1.88
C LEU A 73 -1.52 -13.10 0.64
N GLU A 74 -2.83 -13.25 0.78
CA GLU A 74 -3.79 -12.82 -0.22
C GLU A 74 -4.54 -11.61 0.30
N PHE A 75 -4.33 -10.49 -0.37
CA PHE A 75 -5.05 -9.25 -0.08
C PHE A 75 -6.41 -9.21 -0.78
N PRO A 76 -7.34 -8.35 -0.30
CA PRO A 76 -8.58 -8.02 -0.97
C PRO A 76 -8.46 -7.88 -2.49
N THR A 77 -9.32 -8.61 -3.18
CA THR A 77 -9.37 -8.66 -4.64
C THR A 77 -10.81 -8.51 -5.10
N TYR A 78 -11.05 -7.65 -6.09
CA TYR A 78 -12.33 -7.53 -6.75
C TYR A 78 -12.48 -8.62 -7.81
N ILE A 79 -13.53 -9.42 -7.72
CA ILE A 79 -13.89 -10.39 -8.76
C ILE A 79 -15.03 -9.82 -9.59
N SER A 80 -14.76 -9.60 -10.88
CA SER A 80 -15.79 -9.14 -11.81
C SER A 80 -16.86 -10.20 -12.06
N LYS A 81 -18.00 -9.80 -12.62
CA LYS A 81 -19.08 -10.73 -13.02
C LYS A 81 -18.60 -11.84 -13.98
N ARG A 82 -17.53 -11.60 -14.73
CA ARG A 82 -16.94 -12.56 -15.67
C ARG A 82 -15.85 -13.44 -15.03
N GLY A 83 -15.70 -13.40 -13.70
CA GLY A 83 -14.71 -14.19 -12.96
C GLY A 83 -13.29 -13.62 -12.98
N LYS A 84 -13.01 -12.55 -13.75
CA LYS A 84 -11.68 -11.92 -13.74
C LYS A 84 -11.41 -11.23 -12.40
N ALA A 85 -10.26 -11.55 -11.81
CA ALA A 85 -9.75 -10.99 -10.58
C ALA A 85 -8.93 -9.71 -10.82
N TYR A 86 -9.15 -8.72 -9.96
CA TYR A 86 -8.48 -7.42 -9.97
C TYR A 86 -7.96 -7.14 -8.56
N PRO A 87 -6.64 -7.20 -8.33
CA PRO A 87 -6.06 -6.89 -7.02
C PRO A 87 -6.42 -5.45 -6.63
N GLN A 88 -6.95 -5.29 -5.41
CA GLN A 88 -7.29 -3.95 -4.90
C GLN A 88 -6.18 -3.38 -4.03
N ILE A 89 -5.25 -4.22 -3.58
CA ILE A 89 -4.12 -3.85 -2.75
C ILE A 89 -2.90 -4.61 -3.26
N VAL A 90 -1.80 -3.89 -3.45
CA VAL A 90 -0.52 -4.46 -3.89
C VAL A 90 0.57 -3.93 -2.98
N VAL A 91 1.29 -4.83 -2.30
CA VAL A 91 2.48 -4.46 -1.54
C VAL A 91 3.65 -4.38 -2.52
N LEU A 92 4.18 -3.17 -2.71
CA LEU A 92 5.27 -2.88 -3.65
C LEU A 92 6.64 -3.12 -3.03
N ASP A 93 6.76 -2.86 -1.72
CA ASP A 93 7.98 -3.07 -0.96
C ASP A 93 8.04 -4.49 -0.37
N LYS A 94 9.06 -5.25 -0.78
CA LYS A 94 9.31 -6.60 -0.26
C LYS A 94 9.56 -6.60 1.25
N THR A 95 10.24 -5.58 1.78
CA THR A 95 10.52 -5.48 3.21
C THR A 95 9.23 -5.25 4.00
N LEU A 96 8.34 -4.38 3.53
CA LEU A 96 6.99 -4.25 4.10
C LEU A 96 6.22 -5.58 4.03
N GLN A 97 6.27 -6.29 2.91
CA GLN A 97 5.59 -7.58 2.77
C GLN A 97 6.07 -8.60 3.81
N GLU A 98 7.39 -8.75 3.99
CA GLU A 98 7.98 -9.63 4.99
C GLU A 98 7.58 -9.23 6.43
N ARG A 99 7.53 -7.92 6.70
CA ARG A 99 7.07 -7.39 7.99
C ARG A 99 5.60 -7.70 8.26
N ILE A 100 4.73 -7.56 7.26
CA ILE A 100 3.32 -7.93 7.38
C ILE A 100 3.18 -9.44 7.62
N ILE A 101 3.92 -10.29 6.89
CA ILE A 101 3.93 -11.74 7.11
C ILE A 101 4.33 -12.06 8.54
N LYS A 102 5.42 -11.46 9.03
CA LYS A 102 5.88 -11.64 10.41
C LYS A 102 4.82 -11.22 11.41
N ALA A 103 4.26 -10.01 11.27
CA ALA A 103 3.27 -9.47 12.17
C ALA A 103 1.99 -10.34 12.24
N ILE A 104 1.53 -10.85 11.09
CA ILE A 104 0.38 -11.76 11.00
C ILE A 104 0.68 -13.13 11.61
N THR A 105 1.84 -13.71 11.30
CA THR A 105 2.21 -15.05 11.78
C THR A 105 2.48 -15.09 13.28
N THR A 106 3.05 -14.04 13.86
CA THR A 106 3.27 -13.93 15.31
C THR A 106 2.09 -13.27 16.04
N THR A 107 1.11 -12.73 15.31
CA THR A 107 0.03 -11.91 15.87
C THR A 107 0.58 -10.79 16.76
N THR A 108 1.64 -10.12 16.28
CA THR A 108 2.34 -9.08 17.05
C THR A 108 2.53 -7.86 16.17
N ALA A 109 1.95 -6.73 16.61
CA ALA A 109 2.20 -5.44 16.01
C ALA A 109 3.61 -4.92 16.34
N GLU A 110 4.09 -4.02 15.50
CA GLU A 110 5.32 -3.28 15.74
C GLU A 110 5.09 -2.18 16.77
N LYS A 111 6.15 -1.87 17.52
CA LYS A 111 6.16 -0.80 18.52
C LYS A 111 7.18 0.26 18.10
N PRO A 112 6.77 1.27 17.33
CA PRO A 112 7.66 2.37 17.01
C PRO A 112 8.08 3.09 18.28
N THR A 113 9.36 3.41 18.37
CA THR A 113 9.94 4.19 19.47
C THR A 113 9.68 5.69 19.31
N GLU A 114 9.44 6.12 18.07
CA GLU A 114 9.19 7.51 17.71
C GLU A 114 7.71 7.76 17.42
N LYS A 115 7.33 9.05 17.45
CA LYS A 115 5.98 9.46 17.08
C LYS A 115 5.72 9.09 15.62
N ILE A 116 4.67 8.30 15.41
CA ILE A 116 4.23 7.90 14.08
C ILE A 116 3.58 9.10 13.38
N GLY A 117 4.08 9.45 12.20
CA GLY A 117 3.53 10.50 11.35
C GLY A 117 2.50 9.98 10.35
N GLU A 118 1.78 10.93 9.73
CA GLU A 118 0.98 10.65 8.54
C GLU A 118 1.89 10.13 7.41
N PRO A 119 1.59 8.97 6.80
CA PRO A 119 2.36 8.52 5.66
C PRO A 119 2.16 9.46 4.47
N SER A 120 3.21 9.69 3.70
CA SER A 120 3.13 10.34 2.40
C SER A 120 2.31 9.48 1.42
N PHE A 121 1.62 10.13 0.48
CA PHE A 121 0.85 9.44 -0.54
C PHE A 121 0.99 10.10 -1.91
N LYS A 122 0.85 9.30 -2.97
CA LYS A 122 0.77 9.77 -4.35
C LYS A 122 -0.28 9.00 -5.15
N ILE A 123 -0.89 9.64 -6.15
CA ILE A 123 -1.84 9.00 -7.05
C ILE A 123 -1.06 8.31 -8.17
N SER A 124 -0.95 6.98 -8.15
CA SER A 124 -0.17 6.21 -9.13
C SER A 124 -0.93 5.89 -10.42
N LYS A 125 -2.25 5.72 -10.31
CA LYS A 125 -3.15 5.43 -11.44
C LYS A 125 -4.32 6.38 -11.44
N PHE A 126 -4.73 6.84 -12.62
CA PHE A 126 -5.92 7.66 -12.80
C PHE A 126 -6.48 7.46 -14.21
N SER A 127 -7.35 6.47 -14.38
CA SER A 127 -7.89 6.05 -15.68
C SER A 127 -9.39 6.33 -15.78
N PRO A 128 -9.83 7.21 -16.69
CA PRO A 128 -11.24 7.47 -16.93
C PRO A 128 -12.01 6.20 -17.31
N TYR A 129 -13.25 6.09 -16.84
CA TYR A 129 -14.21 5.06 -17.20
C TYR A 129 -15.32 5.68 -18.05
N ARG A 130 -15.35 5.36 -19.35
CA ARG A 130 -16.15 6.07 -20.36
C ARG A 130 -17.62 5.64 -20.45
N GLN A 131 -18.12 4.83 -19.52
CA GLN A 131 -19.52 4.41 -19.55
C GLN A 131 -20.44 5.51 -18.99
N SER A 132 -21.17 6.19 -19.87
CA SER A 132 -21.99 7.37 -19.54
C SER A 132 -22.97 7.15 -18.38
N ARG A 133 -23.70 6.03 -18.38
CA ARG A 133 -24.71 5.69 -17.35
C ARG A 133 -24.14 5.15 -16.03
N SER A 134 -22.83 4.92 -15.95
CA SER A 134 -22.19 4.41 -14.75
C SER A 134 -21.95 5.52 -13.74
N SER A 135 -22.18 5.25 -12.45
CA SER A 135 -21.72 6.14 -11.38
C SER A 135 -20.21 6.10 -11.22
N LEU A 136 -19.54 5.03 -11.63
CA LEU A 136 -18.08 4.99 -11.72
C LEU A 136 -17.58 5.88 -12.85
N LYS A 137 -16.65 6.79 -12.56
CA LYS A 137 -16.05 7.72 -13.52
C LYS A 137 -14.55 7.54 -13.70
N VAL A 138 -13.83 7.12 -12.67
CA VAL A 138 -12.37 6.91 -12.74
C VAL A 138 -11.98 5.71 -11.89
N PHE A 139 -11.11 4.85 -12.44
CA PHE A 139 -10.31 3.92 -11.64
C PHE A 139 -9.02 4.62 -11.23
N ALA A 140 -8.75 4.70 -9.93
CA ALA A 140 -7.58 5.34 -9.39
C ALA A 140 -6.82 4.40 -8.45
N SER A 141 -5.56 4.72 -8.19
CA SER A 141 -4.76 4.04 -7.17
C SER A 141 -3.97 5.07 -6.39
N VAL A 142 -3.85 4.84 -5.08
CA VAL A 142 -3.03 5.65 -4.17
C VAL A 142 -1.91 4.78 -3.62
N VAL A 143 -0.68 5.24 -3.77
CA VAL A 143 0.51 4.61 -3.22
C VAL A 143 0.91 5.36 -1.95
N PHE A 144 1.05 4.62 -0.86
CA PHE A 144 1.53 5.14 0.43
C PHE A 144 3.00 4.78 0.61
N GLU A 145 3.82 5.79 0.85
CA GLU A 145 5.27 5.67 1.09
C GLU A 145 6.01 4.77 0.09
N ASP A 146 5.59 4.79 -1.17
CA ASP A 146 6.13 3.95 -2.25
C ASP A 146 6.11 2.43 -1.97
N SER A 147 5.37 2.01 -0.95
CA SER A 147 5.48 0.66 -0.37
C SER A 147 4.20 -0.15 -0.51
N ILE A 148 3.04 0.50 -0.57
CA ILE A 148 1.75 -0.18 -0.76
C ILE A 148 0.82 0.65 -1.63
N GLU A 149 0.26 0.03 -2.65
CA GLU A 149 -0.77 0.58 -3.53
C GLU A 149 -2.15 0.11 -3.11
N ILE A 150 -3.12 1.03 -3.05
CA ILE A 150 -4.54 0.74 -2.80
C ILE A 150 -5.37 1.32 -3.95
N GLU A 151 -6.13 0.46 -4.63
CA GLU A 151 -7.10 0.86 -5.65
C GLU A 151 -8.28 1.58 -5.00
N CYS A 152 -8.72 2.67 -5.61
CA CYS A 152 -9.96 3.37 -5.27
C CYS A 152 -10.68 3.82 -6.53
N LYS A 153 -11.91 4.32 -6.37
CA LYS A 153 -12.75 4.73 -7.49
C LYS A 153 -13.28 6.13 -7.26
N VAL A 154 -13.22 6.98 -8.30
CA VAL A 154 -14.00 8.21 -8.31
C VAL A 154 -15.39 7.87 -8.84
N MET A 155 -16.37 8.10 -8.00
CA MET A 155 -17.79 7.90 -8.30
C MET A 155 -18.46 9.27 -8.44
N GLU A 156 -19.58 9.34 -9.17
CA GLU A 156 -20.37 10.55 -9.35
C GLU A 156 -21.87 10.23 -9.33
N GLY A 157 -22.64 11.11 -8.72
CA GLY A 157 -24.09 10.97 -8.53
C GLY A 157 -24.72 12.31 -8.14
N LYS A 158 -25.95 12.28 -7.63
CA LYS A 158 -26.75 13.51 -7.41
C LYS A 158 -26.13 14.55 -6.48
N TYR A 159 -25.30 14.13 -5.52
CA TYR A 159 -24.64 15.03 -4.55
C TYR A 159 -23.19 15.37 -4.93
N GLY A 160 -22.80 15.11 -6.17
CA GLY A 160 -21.45 15.32 -6.66
C GLY A 160 -20.56 14.09 -6.53
N PRO A 161 -19.25 14.24 -6.82
CA PRO A 161 -18.32 13.13 -6.84
C PRO A 161 -17.83 12.73 -5.44
N TRP A 162 -17.59 11.44 -5.23
CA TRP A 162 -17.03 10.89 -4.00
C TRP A 162 -16.01 9.78 -4.30
N ILE A 163 -15.17 9.46 -3.32
CA ILE A 163 -14.21 8.37 -3.42
C ILE A 163 -14.80 7.09 -2.80
N ALA A 164 -14.79 6.01 -3.57
CA ALA A 164 -15.13 4.68 -3.11
C ALA A 164 -13.86 3.86 -2.90
N TRP A 165 -13.57 3.57 -1.63
CA TRP A 165 -12.49 2.67 -1.21
C TRP A 165 -12.90 1.19 -1.37
N PRO A 166 -11.93 0.25 -1.38
CA PRO A 166 -12.20 -1.18 -1.50
C PRO A 166 -13.25 -1.66 -0.49
N ALA A 167 -14.31 -2.26 -1.04
CA ALA A 167 -15.38 -2.88 -0.30
C ALA A 167 -15.97 -4.01 -1.14
N ARG A 168 -16.48 -5.04 -0.46
CA ARG A 168 -17.23 -6.14 -1.10
C ARG A 168 -18.62 -6.25 -0.52
N LYS A 169 -19.55 -6.78 -1.31
CA LYS A 169 -20.85 -7.19 -0.80
C LYS A 169 -20.72 -8.57 -0.17
N ASP A 170 -21.12 -8.69 1.08
CA ASP A 170 -21.27 -9.99 1.74
C ASP A 170 -22.45 -10.73 1.10
N LYS A 171 -22.21 -11.97 0.66
CA LYS A 171 -23.21 -12.81 -0.01
C LYS A 171 -24.26 -13.32 0.98
N THR A 172 -23.89 -13.49 2.25
CA THR A 172 -24.79 -14.03 3.27
C THR A 172 -25.70 -12.94 3.81
N THR A 173 -25.12 -11.79 4.18
CA THR A 173 -25.87 -10.69 4.82
C THR A 173 -26.36 -9.62 3.85
N ASN A 174 -25.94 -9.65 2.60
CA ASN A 174 -26.15 -8.59 1.59
C ASN A 174 -25.59 -7.21 1.98
N LYS A 175 -24.85 -7.09 3.10
CA LYS A 175 -24.25 -5.84 3.56
C LYS A 175 -22.92 -5.57 2.86
N TRP A 176 -22.56 -4.30 2.75
CA TRP A 176 -21.24 -3.91 2.26
C TRP A 176 -20.23 -3.97 3.40
N VAL A 177 -19.14 -4.69 3.17
CA VAL A 177 -18.00 -4.80 4.09
C VAL A 177 -16.86 -3.98 3.50
N GLN A 178 -16.43 -2.96 4.25
CA GLN A 178 -15.26 -2.15 3.88
C GLN A 178 -13.98 -2.94 4.14
N GLN A 179 -13.17 -3.11 3.10
CA GLN A 179 -11.91 -3.83 3.15
C GLN A 179 -10.74 -2.89 3.43
N VAL A 180 -10.89 -1.61 3.09
CA VAL A 180 -9.97 -0.54 3.51
C VAL A 180 -10.76 0.56 4.22
N ASN A 181 -10.26 1.01 5.35
CA ASN A 181 -10.81 2.14 6.09
C ASN A 181 -9.70 3.04 6.64
N PHE A 182 -10.04 4.27 7.00
CA PHE A 182 -9.14 5.22 7.63
C PHE A 182 -9.67 5.60 9.01
N THR A 183 -8.82 5.55 10.03
CA THR A 183 -9.18 5.90 11.41
C THR A 183 -9.28 7.43 11.58
N SER A 184 -8.35 8.19 10.99
CA SER A 184 -8.42 9.66 10.94
C SER A 184 -9.27 10.13 9.76
N LYS A 185 -10.28 10.94 10.08
CA LYS A 185 -11.14 11.57 9.07
C LYS A 185 -10.40 12.65 8.30
N GLU A 186 -9.48 13.35 8.95
CA GLU A 186 -8.68 14.44 8.40
C GLU A 186 -7.72 13.89 7.35
N TYR A 187 -6.97 12.85 7.69
CA TYR A 187 -6.05 12.19 6.77
C TYR A 187 -6.78 11.60 5.55
N LYS A 188 -7.92 10.93 5.80
CA LYS A 188 -8.80 10.46 4.72
C LYS A 188 -9.25 11.60 3.80
N LYS A 189 -9.75 12.70 4.38
CA LYS A 189 -10.24 13.86 3.63
C LYS A 189 -9.13 14.49 2.78
N LYS A 190 -7.91 14.58 3.29
CA LYS A 190 -6.73 15.08 2.55
C LYS A 190 -6.48 14.26 1.28
N ILE A 191 -6.53 12.93 1.37
CA ILE A 191 -6.35 12.02 0.22
C ILE A 191 -7.52 12.18 -0.77
N GLU A 192 -8.75 12.16 -0.26
CA GLU A 192 -9.95 12.24 -1.10
C GLU A 192 -10.04 13.58 -1.83
N GLN A 193 -9.67 14.68 -1.20
CA GLN A 193 -9.59 16.00 -1.84
C GLN A 193 -8.54 16.01 -2.95
N SER A 194 -7.38 15.40 -2.77
CA SER A 194 -6.36 15.30 -3.82
C SER A 194 -6.89 14.54 -5.06
N LEU A 195 -7.55 13.41 -4.84
CA LEU A 195 -8.19 12.62 -5.90
C LEU A 195 -9.30 13.40 -6.62
N LEU A 196 -10.18 14.07 -5.87
CA LEU A 196 -11.30 14.83 -6.41
C LEU A 196 -10.86 16.10 -7.14
N SER A 197 -9.80 16.77 -6.67
CA SER A 197 -9.20 17.91 -7.36
C SER A 197 -8.64 17.48 -8.72
N LYS A 198 -7.88 16.37 -8.75
CA LYS A 198 -7.39 15.79 -10.02
C LYS A 198 -8.53 15.43 -10.97
N TYR A 199 -9.64 14.89 -10.45
CA TYR A 199 -10.84 14.61 -11.23
C TYR A 199 -11.46 15.87 -11.85
N LYS A 200 -11.62 16.94 -11.05
CA LYS A 200 -12.23 18.19 -11.51
C LYS A 200 -11.41 18.86 -12.62
N VAL A 201 -10.08 18.92 -12.46
CA VAL A 201 -9.17 19.48 -13.47
C VAL A 201 -9.30 18.72 -14.80
N GLY A 202 -9.22 17.38 -14.76
CA GLY A 202 -9.37 16.58 -15.98
C GLY A 202 -10.75 16.70 -16.64
N LYS A 203 -11.79 17.05 -15.87
CA LYS A 203 -13.13 17.33 -16.40
C LYS A 203 -13.19 18.66 -17.16
N ILE A 204 -12.53 19.70 -16.65
CA ILE A 204 -12.44 21.02 -17.28
C ILE A 204 -11.69 20.91 -18.61
N GLU A 205 -10.51 20.28 -18.61
CA GLU A 205 -9.69 20.08 -19.82
C GLU A 205 -10.40 19.26 -20.91
N SER A 206 -11.35 18.41 -20.53
CA SER A 206 -12.15 17.61 -21.48
C SER A 206 -13.39 18.35 -21.99
N ALA A 207 -13.82 19.43 -21.33
CA ALA A 207 -14.97 20.24 -21.73
C ALA A 207 -14.58 21.43 -22.62
N GLU A 208 -13.30 21.84 -22.58
CA GLU A 208 -12.72 22.89 -23.43
C GLU A 208 -12.24 22.37 -24.81
N LYS A 209 -12.38 21.06 -25.06
CA LYS A 209 -12.05 20.41 -26.34
C LYS A 209 -13.31 19.98 -27.08
#